data_AF-A0AAV2L8A8-F1
#
_entry.id   AF-A0AAV2L8A8-F1
#
_cell.length_a   1.000
_cell.length_b   1.000
_cell.length_c   1.000
_cell.angle_alpha   90.00
_cell.angle_beta   90.00
_cell.angle_gamma   90.00
#
_symmetry.space_group_name_H-M   'P 1'
#
loop_
_entity.id
_entity.type
_entity.pdbx_description
1 polymer ?
#
loop_
_entity_poly.entity_id
_entity_poly.type
_entity_poly.pdbx_seq_one_letter_code
_entity_poly.pdbx_strand_id
1 'polypeptide(L)'
;MVPLHSFPSRACQSTASECLRLSPHTRTASLASCLSDRTRLTLRMLPFELGFPSPWQHRRSWPGSVRQPGLIMLLLALMWFVRLYLHYSSQWLYLQAIAVPVNKFAFHAHTVELVYQSSLLHTREELAMVVVGPLTLNAVTLLLVLIRWACQHIFGSLPSFTSKLIMAQGVWTVLDPLAVFAVDALLGNLVYRPETPVGDAAKLYWHFYRTDQSGVAGVVLTVFLYVVLSVLSLTIMFLYLLRFHNDGRMLDVYQRITASEGTYFLPQDLEVSNQELSYIVKKAEQWRGYNGERRKVMGYQRASLGSPRVLCNSRSSGGEETC
;
A
#
# COMPACT_ATOMS: atom_id res chain seq x y z
N MET A 1 -41.14 -32.26 15.42
CA MET A 1 -41.51 -31.70 16.74
C MET A 1 -40.67 -32.41 17.79
N VAL A 2 -39.63 -31.74 18.34
CA VAL A 2 -38.89 -32.03 19.61
C VAL A 2 -38.18 -33.43 19.68
N PRO A 3 -37.01 -33.65 20.35
CA PRO A 3 -36.40 -32.86 21.42
C PRO A 3 -34.94 -32.38 21.23
N LEU A 4 -34.64 -31.29 21.93
CA LEU A 4 -33.31 -30.93 22.39
C LEU A 4 -32.82 -31.99 23.39
N HIS A 5 -31.74 -32.69 23.06
CA HIS A 5 -30.92 -33.38 24.04
C HIS A 5 -29.76 -32.48 24.45
N SER A 6 -29.76 -32.14 25.74
CA SER A 6 -28.68 -31.56 26.50
C SER A 6 -27.43 -32.45 26.42
N PHE A 7 -26.33 -31.89 25.92
CA PHE A 7 -24.98 -32.43 26.12
C PHE A 7 -24.26 -31.62 27.19
N PRO A 8 -23.47 -32.27 28.08
CA PRO A 8 -22.94 -31.65 29.27
C PRO A 8 -21.78 -30.69 28.96
N SER A 9 -21.96 -29.44 29.39
CA SER A 9 -20.92 -28.44 29.58
C SER A 9 -19.95 -28.88 30.67
N ARG A 10 -18.80 -29.49 30.30
CA ARG A 10 -17.68 -29.75 31.25
C ARG A 10 -16.25 -29.71 30.67
N ALA A 11 -16.02 -29.18 29.47
CA ALA A 11 -14.66 -29.20 28.88
C ALA A 11 -13.98 -27.82 28.72
N CYS A 12 -14.63 -26.70 29.02
CA CYS A 12 -14.08 -25.37 28.70
C CYS A 12 -14.23 -24.33 29.82
N GLN A 13 -13.96 -24.73 31.07
CA GLN A 13 -13.74 -23.79 32.18
C GLN A 13 -12.35 -23.95 32.83
N SER A 14 -11.51 -24.89 32.37
CA SER A 14 -10.18 -25.14 32.95
C SER A 14 -9.10 -24.19 32.44
N THR A 15 -9.22 -23.62 31.24
CA THR A 15 -8.10 -22.93 30.59
C THR A 15 -7.84 -21.50 31.08
N ALA A 16 -8.82 -20.86 31.74
CA ALA A 16 -8.64 -19.52 32.30
C ALA A 16 -7.94 -19.53 33.67
N SER A 17 -8.09 -20.62 34.45
CA SER A 17 -7.53 -20.72 35.81
C SER A 17 -6.10 -21.29 35.84
N GLU A 18 -5.63 -21.93 34.78
CA GLU A 18 -4.25 -22.45 34.66
C GLU A 18 -3.23 -21.40 34.21
N CYS A 19 -3.64 -20.33 33.51
CA CYS A 19 -2.74 -19.24 33.14
C CYS A 19 -2.24 -18.41 34.34
N LEU A 20 -2.98 -18.38 35.45
CA LEU A 20 -2.59 -17.67 36.67
C LEU A 20 -1.57 -18.44 37.54
N ARG A 21 -1.24 -19.69 37.19
CA ARG A 21 -0.28 -20.54 37.94
C ARG A 21 1.07 -20.75 37.25
N LEU A 22 1.35 -20.08 36.13
CA LEU A 22 2.62 -20.22 35.41
C LEU A 22 3.70 -19.26 35.93
N SER A 23 4.85 -19.86 36.27
CA SER A 23 6.11 -19.23 36.68
C SER A 23 6.57 -18.15 35.66
N PRO A 24 7.22 -17.06 36.09
CA PRO A 24 7.60 -15.94 35.21
C PRO A 24 8.39 -16.37 33.95
N HIS A 25 9.18 -17.44 34.01
CA HIS A 25 9.94 -17.96 32.87
C HIS A 25 9.07 -18.60 31.77
N THR A 26 7.97 -19.26 32.10
CA THR A 26 7.05 -19.84 31.10
C THR A 26 6.21 -18.76 30.42
N ARG A 27 5.93 -17.66 31.13
CA ARG A 27 5.18 -16.51 30.60
C ARG A 27 5.97 -15.76 29.53
N THR A 28 7.28 -15.62 29.68
CA THR A 28 8.15 -15.01 28.66
C THR A 28 8.32 -15.89 27.42
N ALA A 29 8.34 -17.22 27.58
CA ALA A 29 8.46 -18.15 26.47
C ALA A 29 7.21 -18.19 25.59
N SER A 30 6.00 -18.15 26.19
CA SER A 30 4.74 -18.12 25.45
C SER A 30 4.51 -16.78 24.74
N LEU A 31 4.95 -15.68 25.33
CA LEU A 31 4.88 -14.35 24.73
C LEU A 31 5.85 -14.22 23.55
N ALA A 32 7.05 -14.80 23.68
CA ALA A 32 8.04 -14.86 22.60
C ALA A 32 7.57 -15.75 21.44
N SER A 33 6.94 -16.90 21.71
CA SER A 33 6.38 -17.76 20.66
C SER A 33 5.20 -17.10 19.94
N CYS A 34 4.32 -16.40 20.66
CA CYS A 34 3.21 -15.67 20.03
C CYS A 34 3.68 -14.47 19.19
N LEU A 35 4.63 -13.69 19.68
CA LEU A 35 5.25 -12.60 18.90
C LEU A 35 5.93 -13.15 17.65
N SER A 36 6.60 -14.30 17.76
CA SER A 36 7.17 -15.03 16.61
C SER A 36 6.08 -15.48 15.62
N ASP A 37 4.93 -15.94 16.08
CA ASP A 37 3.84 -16.36 15.19
C ASP A 37 3.16 -15.17 14.49
N ARG A 38 2.95 -14.04 15.19
CA ARG A 38 2.40 -12.80 14.61
C ARG A 38 3.33 -12.17 13.59
N THR A 39 4.64 -12.13 13.89
CA THR A 39 5.66 -11.65 12.94
C THR A 39 5.77 -12.56 11.73
N ARG A 40 5.69 -13.88 11.91
CA ARG A 40 5.65 -14.84 10.80
C ARG A 40 4.38 -14.72 9.96
N LEU A 41 3.24 -14.39 10.56
CA LEU A 41 1.97 -14.16 9.86
C LEU A 41 2.02 -12.89 9.01
N THR A 42 2.50 -11.78 9.58
CA THR A 42 2.70 -10.51 8.87
C THR A 42 3.64 -10.67 7.68
N LEU A 43 4.78 -11.33 7.89
CA LEU A 43 5.79 -11.55 6.85
C LEU A 43 5.29 -12.46 5.71
N ARG A 44 4.22 -13.23 5.95
CA ARG A 44 3.57 -14.06 4.92
C ARG A 44 2.46 -13.33 4.17
N MET A 45 1.58 -12.64 4.87
CA MET A 45 0.36 -12.07 4.28
C MET A 45 0.59 -10.71 3.64
N LEU A 46 1.42 -9.86 4.25
CA LEU A 46 1.57 -8.46 3.86
C LEU A 46 2.26 -8.28 2.49
N PRO A 47 3.36 -9.01 2.17
CA PRO A 47 3.96 -8.94 0.84
C PRO A 47 3.01 -9.43 -0.26
N PHE A 48 2.20 -10.45 0.02
CA PHE A 48 1.24 -11.01 -0.94
C PHE A 48 0.14 -10.01 -1.30
N GLU A 49 -0.44 -9.32 -0.29
CA GLU A 49 -1.48 -8.32 -0.52
C GLU A 49 -0.95 -7.05 -1.24
N LEU A 50 0.33 -6.75 -1.05
CA LEU A 50 1.01 -5.68 -1.79
C LEU A 50 1.50 -6.11 -3.18
N GLY A 51 1.37 -7.40 -3.54
CA GLY A 51 1.73 -7.93 -4.85
C GLY A 51 3.21 -8.29 -5.04
N PHE A 52 3.96 -8.43 -3.94
CA PHE A 52 5.33 -8.91 -3.93
C PHE A 52 5.41 -10.44 -3.87
N PRO A 53 6.40 -11.07 -4.53
CA PRO A 53 6.60 -12.52 -4.45
C PRO A 53 6.98 -12.92 -3.02
N SER A 54 6.24 -13.86 -2.42
CA SER A 54 6.57 -14.37 -1.09
C SER A 54 7.74 -15.37 -1.19
N PRO A 55 8.74 -15.33 -0.28
CA PRO A 55 9.89 -16.25 -0.30
C PRO A 55 9.49 -17.73 -0.21
N TRP A 56 8.32 -18.01 0.36
CA TRP A 56 7.87 -19.35 0.75
C TRP A 56 7.01 -20.06 -0.31
N GLN A 57 6.83 -19.44 -1.48
CA GLN A 57 5.91 -19.92 -2.53
C GLN A 57 6.60 -20.15 -3.88
N HIS A 58 7.93 -20.33 -3.85
CA HIS A 58 8.82 -20.51 -5.02
C HIS A 58 8.50 -21.71 -5.94
N ARG A 59 7.41 -22.46 -5.73
CA ARG A 59 7.13 -23.72 -6.44
C ARG A 59 5.72 -23.89 -7.03
N ARG A 60 4.89 -22.85 -7.14
CA ARG A 60 3.57 -22.97 -7.81
C ARG A 60 3.25 -21.77 -8.72
N SER A 61 3.15 -22.05 -10.02
CA SER A 61 2.66 -21.20 -11.13
C SER A 61 3.71 -20.35 -11.86
N TRP A 62 4.31 -20.94 -12.90
CA TRP A 62 5.44 -20.39 -13.65
C TRP A 62 5.16 -19.49 -14.89
N PRO A 63 3.92 -19.14 -15.30
CA PRO A 63 3.75 -18.03 -16.26
C PRO A 63 3.08 -16.76 -15.70
N GLY A 64 2.40 -16.84 -14.55
CA GLY A 64 1.62 -15.70 -13.99
C GLY A 64 2.35 -14.88 -12.93
N SER A 65 3.35 -15.47 -12.25
CA SER A 65 3.97 -14.89 -11.04
C SER A 65 4.95 -13.75 -11.30
N VAL A 66 5.55 -13.64 -12.49
CA VAL A 66 6.50 -12.55 -12.84
C VAL A 66 5.76 -11.29 -13.31
N ARG A 67 4.54 -11.45 -13.85
CA ARG A 67 3.74 -10.35 -14.40
C ARG A 67 3.26 -9.35 -13.35
N GLN A 68 3.02 -9.80 -12.12
CA GLN A 68 2.50 -8.94 -11.04
C GLN A 68 3.54 -7.95 -10.48
N PRO A 69 4.75 -8.37 -10.06
CA PRO A 69 5.78 -7.42 -9.63
C PRO A 69 6.25 -6.55 -10.79
N GLY A 70 6.35 -7.10 -12.02
CA GLY A 70 6.68 -6.31 -13.20
C GLY A 70 5.67 -5.19 -13.47
N LEU A 71 4.36 -5.45 -13.31
CA LEU A 71 3.33 -4.43 -13.42
C LEU A 71 3.46 -3.36 -12.34
N ILE A 72 3.73 -3.72 -11.09
CA ILE A 72 3.90 -2.75 -10.00
C ILE A 72 5.13 -1.87 -10.24
N MET A 73 6.26 -2.47 -10.63
CA MET A 73 7.47 -1.72 -10.98
C MET A 73 7.24 -0.79 -12.17
N LEU A 74 6.51 -1.25 -13.20
CA LEU A 74 6.12 -0.43 -14.33
C LEU A 74 5.23 0.74 -13.90
N LEU A 75 4.24 0.49 -13.04
CA LEU A 75 3.36 1.54 -12.51
C LEU A 75 4.16 2.55 -11.68
N LEU A 76 5.05 2.10 -10.80
CA LEU A 76 5.94 3.00 -10.05
C LEU A 76 6.81 3.84 -10.99
N ALA A 77 7.39 3.24 -12.04
CA ALA A 77 8.19 3.97 -13.02
C ALA A 77 7.35 4.98 -13.83
N LEU A 78 6.14 4.64 -14.23
CA LEU A 78 5.24 5.56 -14.93
C LEU A 78 4.78 6.71 -14.03
N MET A 79 4.46 6.39 -12.77
CA MET A 79 3.97 7.35 -11.81
C MET A 79 5.04 8.38 -11.39
N TRP A 80 6.34 8.05 -11.53
CA TRP A 80 7.43 9.03 -11.41
C TRP A 80 7.20 10.24 -12.33
N PHE A 81 6.89 9.98 -13.61
CA PHE A 81 6.64 11.03 -14.58
C PHE A 81 5.36 11.78 -14.27
N VAL A 82 4.26 11.06 -14.01
CA VAL A 82 2.96 11.68 -13.67
C VAL A 82 3.11 12.61 -12.46
N ARG A 83 3.86 12.18 -11.45
CA ARG A 83 4.19 12.99 -10.27
C ARG A 83 4.95 14.26 -10.65
N LEU A 84 6.00 14.16 -11.48
CA LEU A 84 6.76 15.34 -11.96
C LEU A 84 5.85 16.33 -12.69
N TYR A 85 5.02 15.83 -13.61
CA TYR A 85 4.08 16.66 -14.36
C TYR A 85 3.09 17.36 -13.43
N LEU A 86 2.43 16.64 -12.53
CA LEU A 86 1.44 17.23 -11.62
C LEU A 86 2.07 18.26 -10.68
N HIS A 87 3.24 17.96 -10.11
CA HIS A 87 3.94 18.84 -9.18
C HIS A 87 4.35 20.16 -9.83
N TYR A 88 5.08 20.09 -10.94
CA TYR A 88 5.61 21.31 -11.57
C TYR A 88 4.57 22.05 -12.41
N SER A 89 3.55 21.37 -12.94
CA SER A 89 2.46 22.04 -13.64
C SER A 89 1.57 22.82 -12.69
N SER A 90 1.31 22.32 -11.47
CA SER A 90 0.54 23.10 -10.48
C SER A 90 1.31 24.31 -9.97
N GLN A 91 2.63 24.16 -9.80
CA GLN A 91 3.55 25.26 -9.54
C GLN A 91 3.50 26.34 -10.64
N TRP A 92 3.59 25.92 -11.90
CA TRP A 92 3.49 26.84 -13.04
C TRP A 92 2.10 27.51 -13.10
N LEU A 93 1.01 26.75 -12.94
CA LEU A 93 -0.36 27.28 -12.91
C LEU A 93 -0.56 28.29 -11.78
N TYR A 94 0.03 28.06 -10.61
CA TYR A 94 0.00 29.00 -9.49
C TYR A 94 0.66 30.33 -9.87
N LEU A 95 1.85 30.30 -10.47
CA LEU A 95 2.55 31.50 -10.93
C LEU A 95 1.74 32.27 -11.99
N GLN A 96 1.09 31.56 -12.93
CA GLN A 96 0.17 32.18 -13.88
C GLN A 96 -1.02 32.83 -13.18
N ALA A 97 -1.59 32.19 -12.15
CA ALA A 97 -2.74 32.70 -11.42
C ALA A 97 -2.43 34.01 -10.65
N ILE A 98 -1.20 34.19 -10.19
CA ILE A 98 -0.74 35.44 -9.55
C ILE A 98 -0.06 36.41 -10.54
N ALA A 99 -0.15 36.13 -11.85
CA ALA A 99 0.42 36.93 -12.93
C ALA A 99 1.94 37.21 -12.80
N VAL A 100 2.69 36.26 -12.22
CA VAL A 100 4.15 36.36 -12.14
C VAL A 100 4.78 35.83 -13.43
N PRO A 101 5.66 36.60 -14.11
CA PRO A 101 6.28 36.15 -15.35
C PRO A 101 7.21 34.95 -15.11
N VAL A 102 7.04 33.92 -15.95
CA VAL A 102 7.89 32.73 -15.99
C VAL A 102 8.87 32.88 -17.14
N ASN A 103 10.17 32.91 -16.84
CA ASN A 103 11.24 33.08 -17.81
C ASN A 103 11.49 31.79 -18.60
N LYS A 104 11.43 30.65 -17.92
CA LYS A 104 11.68 29.33 -18.52
C LYS A 104 10.80 28.27 -17.86
N PHE A 105 10.16 27.44 -18.68
CA PHE A 105 9.43 26.26 -18.24
C PHE A 105 9.72 25.09 -19.19
N ALA A 106 10.62 24.20 -18.80
CA ALA A 106 11.08 23.10 -19.65
C ALA A 106 11.13 21.75 -18.90
N PHE A 107 10.42 20.75 -19.44
CA PHE A 107 10.41 19.41 -18.88
C PHE A 107 11.67 18.63 -19.24
N HIS A 108 12.27 17.99 -18.25
CA HIS A 108 13.36 17.05 -18.40
C HIS A 108 12.95 15.69 -17.83
N ALA A 109 13.74 14.64 -18.08
CA ALA A 109 13.41 13.27 -17.67
C ALA A 109 13.29 13.11 -16.15
N HIS A 110 13.99 13.93 -15.36
CA HIS A 110 14.09 13.79 -13.91
C HIS A 110 13.73 15.07 -13.14
N THR A 111 13.58 16.21 -13.81
CA THR A 111 13.23 17.51 -13.19
C THR A 111 12.51 18.40 -14.19
N VAL A 112 12.02 19.55 -13.74
CA VAL A 112 11.46 20.60 -14.60
C VAL A 112 12.18 21.90 -14.28
N GLU A 113 12.72 22.54 -15.31
CA GLU A 113 13.30 23.86 -15.16
C GLU A 113 12.18 24.89 -15.11
N LEU A 114 11.88 25.37 -13.91
CA LEU A 114 10.94 26.45 -13.67
C LEU A 114 11.70 27.67 -13.14
N VAL A 115 11.99 28.61 -14.04
CA VAL A 115 12.70 29.86 -13.71
C VAL A 115 11.69 31.01 -13.73
N TYR A 116 11.54 31.68 -12.60
CA TYR A 116 10.67 32.84 -12.41
C TYR A 116 11.37 33.91 -11.59
N GLN A 117 10.82 35.12 -11.59
CA GLN A 117 11.40 36.24 -10.85
C GLN A 117 11.02 36.19 -9.37
N SER A 118 11.87 35.58 -8.56
CA SER A 118 11.66 35.39 -7.10
C SER A 118 11.69 36.69 -6.28
N SER A 119 12.04 37.83 -6.86
CA SER A 119 11.99 39.14 -6.18
C SER A 119 10.59 39.75 -6.16
N LEU A 120 9.68 39.28 -7.02
CA LEU A 120 8.30 39.77 -7.08
C LEU A 120 7.39 39.09 -6.06
N LEU A 121 7.81 37.96 -5.53
CA LEU A 121 7.01 37.13 -4.64
C LEU A 121 7.16 37.60 -3.19
N HIS A 122 6.04 37.85 -2.56
CA HIS A 122 5.99 38.03 -1.11
C HIS A 122 6.25 36.70 -0.41
N THR A 123 6.65 36.76 0.87
CA THR A 123 6.93 35.56 1.68
C THR A 123 5.79 34.55 1.69
N ARG A 124 4.53 35.00 1.68
CA ARG A 124 3.35 34.12 1.61
C ARG A 124 3.22 33.40 0.26
N GLU A 125 3.62 34.05 -0.84
CA GLU A 125 3.52 33.48 -2.17
C GLU A 125 4.68 32.51 -2.43
N GLU A 126 5.88 32.83 -1.94
CA GLU A 126 7.01 31.88 -1.96
C GLU A 126 6.72 30.65 -1.08
N LEU A 127 6.06 30.85 0.07
CA LEU A 127 5.57 29.74 0.89
C LEU A 127 4.56 28.86 0.12
N ALA A 128 3.59 29.49 -0.54
CA ALA A 128 2.60 28.77 -1.35
C ALA A 128 3.26 28.03 -2.52
N MET A 129 4.29 28.62 -3.14
CA MET A 129 5.10 28.04 -4.21
C MET A 129 5.74 26.70 -3.78
N VAL A 130 6.26 26.63 -2.56
CA VAL A 130 6.88 25.41 -1.98
C VAL A 130 5.81 24.33 -1.68
N VAL A 131 4.59 24.75 -1.33
CA VAL A 131 3.52 23.84 -0.88
C VAL A 131 2.61 23.35 -2.01
N VAL A 132 2.40 24.14 -3.07
CA VAL A 132 1.37 23.86 -4.10
C VAL A 132 1.63 22.58 -4.87
N GLY A 133 2.90 22.25 -5.15
CA GLY A 133 3.30 21.01 -5.80
C GLY A 133 2.87 19.77 -5.00
N PRO A 134 3.41 19.56 -3.78
CA PRO A 134 3.05 18.43 -2.94
C PRO A 134 1.57 18.41 -2.56
N LEU A 135 0.94 19.58 -2.36
CA LEU A 135 -0.48 19.68 -2.05
C LEU A 135 -1.36 19.18 -3.21
N THR A 136 -0.95 19.45 -4.45
CA THR A 136 -1.64 18.93 -5.65
C THR A 136 -1.58 17.41 -5.72
N LEU A 137 -0.43 16.81 -5.42
CA LEU A 137 -0.30 15.35 -5.38
C LEU A 137 -1.18 14.73 -4.30
N ASN A 138 -1.26 15.36 -3.12
CA ASN A 138 -2.18 14.97 -2.06
C ASN A 138 -3.65 15.04 -2.52
N ALA A 139 -4.05 16.16 -3.15
CA ALA A 139 -5.41 16.35 -3.65
C ALA A 139 -5.79 15.32 -4.71
N VAL A 140 -4.90 15.06 -5.68
CA VAL A 140 -5.11 14.03 -6.72
C VAL A 140 -5.22 12.64 -6.10
N THR A 141 -4.34 12.31 -5.15
CA THR A 141 -4.40 11.02 -4.45
C THR A 141 -5.72 10.86 -3.71
N LEU A 142 -6.15 11.88 -2.96
CA LEU A 142 -7.43 11.88 -2.26
C LEU A 142 -8.61 11.74 -3.24
N LEU A 143 -8.59 12.47 -4.36
CA LEU A 143 -9.62 12.37 -5.40
C LEU A 143 -9.72 10.94 -5.94
N LEU A 144 -8.58 10.28 -6.23
CA LEU A 144 -8.58 8.89 -6.68
C LEU A 144 -9.16 7.94 -5.63
N VAL A 145 -8.88 8.17 -4.34
CA VAL A 145 -9.47 7.40 -3.23
C VAL A 145 -10.98 7.63 -3.15
N LEU A 146 -11.46 8.86 -3.32
CA LEU A 146 -12.88 9.19 -3.33
C LEU A 146 -13.61 8.58 -4.53
N ILE A 147 -13.01 8.60 -5.72
CA ILE A 147 -13.53 7.91 -6.90
C ILE A 147 -13.63 6.41 -6.62
N ARG A 148 -12.59 5.80 -6.03
CA ARG A 148 -12.61 4.38 -5.66
C ARG A 148 -13.74 4.07 -4.66
N TRP A 149 -13.92 4.92 -3.65
CA TRP A 149 -15.00 4.80 -2.68
C TRP A 149 -16.38 4.90 -3.33
N ALA A 150 -16.61 5.92 -4.16
CA ALA A 150 -17.87 6.13 -4.86
C ALA A 150 -18.20 4.95 -5.79
N CYS A 151 -17.23 4.49 -6.57
CA CYS A 151 -17.45 3.35 -7.45
C CYS A 151 -17.64 2.03 -6.67
N GLN A 152 -17.04 1.87 -5.48
CA GLN A 152 -17.34 0.71 -4.63
C GLN A 152 -18.79 0.73 -4.15
N HIS A 153 -19.30 1.91 -3.80
CA HIS A 153 -20.70 2.06 -3.40
C HIS A 153 -21.68 1.81 -4.55
N ILE A 154 -21.34 2.18 -5.78
CA ILE A 154 -22.24 2.06 -6.94
C ILE A 154 -22.13 0.68 -7.60
N PHE A 155 -20.92 0.17 -7.82
CA PHE A 155 -20.66 -1.04 -8.62
C PHE A 155 -20.24 -2.26 -7.79
N GLY A 156 -20.08 -2.12 -6.48
CA GLY A 156 -19.69 -3.19 -5.55
C GLY A 156 -18.22 -3.63 -5.61
N SER A 157 -17.53 -3.43 -6.74
CA SER A 157 -16.09 -3.73 -6.89
C SER A 157 -15.44 -2.88 -8.01
N LEU A 158 -14.11 -2.72 -7.95
CA LEU A 158 -13.32 -2.10 -9.01
C LEU A 158 -12.29 -3.08 -9.58
N PRO A 159 -11.78 -2.87 -10.81
CA PRO A 159 -10.73 -3.73 -11.33
C PRO A 159 -9.45 -3.55 -10.51
N SER A 160 -8.78 -4.68 -10.25
CA SER A 160 -7.54 -4.75 -9.45
C SER A 160 -6.41 -3.85 -9.96
N PHE A 161 -6.42 -3.47 -11.24
CA PHE A 161 -5.47 -2.52 -11.82
C PHE A 161 -5.55 -1.13 -11.16
N THR A 162 -6.76 -0.60 -10.95
CA THR A 162 -6.94 0.74 -10.37
C THR A 162 -6.42 0.79 -8.95
N SER A 163 -6.60 -0.26 -8.15
CA SER A 163 -6.03 -0.31 -6.80
C SER A 163 -4.49 -0.23 -6.83
N LYS A 164 -3.84 -0.94 -7.75
CA LYS A 164 -2.38 -0.87 -7.90
C LYS A 164 -1.92 0.51 -8.37
N LEU A 165 -2.69 1.17 -9.24
CA LEU A 165 -2.42 2.54 -9.68
C LEU A 165 -2.52 3.54 -8.53
N ILE A 166 -3.58 3.48 -7.71
CA ILE A 166 -3.77 4.36 -6.55
C ILE A 166 -2.65 4.14 -5.53
N MET A 167 -2.29 2.88 -5.28
CA MET A 167 -1.16 2.54 -4.43
C MET A 167 0.16 3.14 -4.96
N ALA A 168 0.46 2.95 -6.25
CA ALA A 168 1.68 3.51 -6.86
C ALA A 168 1.71 5.05 -6.80
N GLN A 169 0.56 5.71 -7.07
CA GLN A 169 0.42 7.15 -6.95
C GLN A 169 0.69 7.61 -5.52
N GLY A 170 0.00 7.03 -4.54
CA GLY A 170 0.14 7.49 -3.17
C GLY A 170 1.56 7.24 -2.61
N VAL A 171 2.26 6.18 -3.07
CA VAL A 171 3.66 5.94 -2.66
C VAL A 171 4.54 7.11 -3.11
N TRP A 172 4.38 7.54 -4.36
CA TRP A 172 5.08 8.72 -4.86
C TRP A 172 4.64 10.01 -4.20
N THR A 173 3.37 10.17 -3.83
CA THR A 173 2.89 11.32 -3.06
C THR A 173 3.56 11.42 -1.69
N VAL A 174 3.77 10.30 -1.00
CA VAL A 174 4.49 10.27 0.29
C VAL A 174 5.99 10.53 0.10
N LEU A 175 6.60 9.95 -0.93
CA LEU A 175 8.03 10.10 -1.21
C LEU A 175 8.38 11.41 -1.93
N ASP A 176 7.38 12.23 -2.29
CA ASP A 176 7.53 13.41 -3.10
C ASP A 176 8.55 14.42 -2.54
N PRO A 177 8.48 14.84 -1.25
CA PRO A 177 9.45 15.79 -0.71
C PRO A 177 10.88 15.27 -0.74
N LEU A 178 11.06 13.96 -0.51
CA LEU A 178 12.37 13.30 -0.56
C LEU A 178 12.89 13.20 -2.00
N ALA A 179 12.01 12.92 -2.96
CA ALA A 179 12.36 12.80 -4.37
C ALA A 179 12.75 14.15 -4.99
N VAL A 180 11.99 15.24 -4.74
CA VAL A 180 12.39 16.59 -5.16
C VAL A 180 13.75 16.93 -4.54
N PHE A 181 13.90 16.76 -3.23
CA PHE A 181 15.15 17.09 -2.54
C PHE A 181 16.35 16.32 -3.10
N ALA A 182 16.21 15.00 -3.33
CA ALA A 182 17.28 14.18 -3.88
C ALA A 182 17.68 14.63 -5.29
N VAL A 183 16.71 14.92 -6.16
CA VAL A 183 16.98 15.42 -7.52
C VAL A 183 17.67 16.79 -7.47
N ASP A 184 17.17 17.72 -6.66
CA ASP A 184 17.74 19.06 -6.55
C ASP A 184 19.15 19.05 -5.96
N ALA A 185 19.42 18.17 -4.98
CA ALA A 185 20.74 17.98 -4.42
C ALA A 185 21.72 17.39 -5.44
N LEU A 186 21.29 16.39 -6.23
CA LEU A 186 22.13 15.76 -7.26
C LEU A 186 22.48 16.73 -8.40
N LEU A 187 21.56 17.62 -8.76
CA LEU A 187 21.79 18.63 -9.81
C LEU A 187 22.51 19.89 -9.31
N GLY A 188 22.68 20.03 -8.00
CA GLY A 188 23.27 21.23 -7.40
C GLY A 188 22.34 22.46 -7.41
N ASN A 189 21.03 22.26 -7.59
CA ASN A 189 20.01 23.32 -7.62
C ASN A 189 19.75 23.94 -6.23
N LEU A 190 20.45 23.48 -5.19
CA LEU A 190 20.40 24.07 -3.86
C LEU A 190 21.16 25.41 -3.78
N VAL A 191 22.11 25.64 -4.68
CA VAL A 191 22.89 26.88 -4.76
C VAL A 191 22.17 27.89 -5.66
N TYR A 192 22.03 29.13 -5.19
CA TYR A 192 21.45 30.19 -5.98
C TYR A 192 22.35 30.56 -7.16
N ARG A 193 21.80 30.50 -8.38
CA ARG A 193 22.36 31.13 -9.58
C ARG A 193 21.24 31.80 -10.38
N PRO A 194 21.48 32.95 -11.01
CA PRO A 194 20.45 33.66 -11.78
C PRO A 194 19.91 32.85 -12.97
N GLU A 195 20.73 31.99 -13.56
CA GLU A 195 20.43 31.29 -14.81
C GLU A 195 19.86 29.88 -14.61
N THR A 196 19.98 29.32 -13.39
CA THR A 196 19.52 27.96 -13.07
C THR A 196 18.33 27.99 -12.13
N PRO A 197 17.38 27.05 -12.26
CA PRO A 197 16.26 26.96 -11.33
C PRO A 197 16.77 26.65 -9.91
N VAL A 198 16.19 27.34 -8.92
CA VAL A 198 16.43 27.04 -7.51
C VAL A 198 15.50 25.91 -7.10
N GLY A 199 16.07 24.86 -6.50
CA GLY A 199 15.33 23.69 -6.03
C GLY A 199 14.30 24.07 -4.97
N ASP A 200 13.18 23.34 -4.92
CA ASP A 200 12.04 23.72 -4.07
C ASP A 200 12.41 23.79 -2.58
N ALA A 201 13.30 22.89 -2.15
CA ALA A 201 13.77 22.85 -0.78
C ALA A 201 14.62 24.08 -0.40
N ALA A 202 15.27 24.71 -1.38
CA ALA A 202 16.17 25.86 -1.19
C ALA A 202 15.49 27.21 -1.46
N LYS A 203 14.32 27.23 -2.11
CA LYS A 203 13.57 28.46 -2.44
C LYS A 203 13.39 29.37 -1.23
N LEU A 204 12.87 28.81 -0.14
CA LEU A 204 12.56 29.57 1.07
C LEU A 204 13.83 30.01 1.81
N TYR A 205 14.90 29.21 1.78
CA TYR A 205 16.20 29.59 2.33
C TYR A 205 16.71 30.88 1.66
N TRP A 206 16.74 30.92 0.33
CA TRP A 206 17.23 32.08 -0.42
C TRP A 206 16.29 33.28 -0.34
N HIS A 207 14.99 33.05 -0.14
CA HIS A 207 14.04 34.12 0.13
C HIS A 207 14.35 34.86 1.43
N PHE A 208 14.48 34.12 2.55
CA PHE A 208 14.82 34.70 3.85
C PHE A 208 16.24 35.25 3.90
N TYR A 209 17.19 34.62 3.21
CA TYR A 209 18.55 35.14 3.10
C TYR A 209 18.58 36.55 2.49
N ARG A 210 17.75 36.81 1.46
CA ARG A 210 17.66 38.15 0.83
C ARG A 210 16.96 39.19 1.72
N THR A 211 16.02 38.76 2.55
CA THR A 211 15.18 39.68 3.34
C THR A 211 15.83 40.01 4.69
N ASP A 212 16.28 38.98 5.42
CA ASP A 212 16.72 39.06 6.82
C ASP A 212 18.22 38.74 7.00
N GLN A 213 18.98 38.57 5.91
CA GLN A 213 20.40 38.15 5.92
C GLN A 213 20.66 36.81 6.62
N SER A 214 19.60 36.05 6.93
CA SER A 214 19.64 34.74 7.56
C SER A 214 18.66 33.80 6.89
N GLY A 215 19.16 32.70 6.31
CA GLY A 215 18.33 31.69 5.65
C GLY A 215 17.79 30.60 6.59
N VAL A 216 18.16 30.62 7.88
CA VAL A 216 17.84 29.55 8.84
C VAL A 216 16.33 29.37 9.00
N ALA A 217 15.58 30.48 9.08
CA ALA A 217 14.11 30.44 9.17
C ALA A 217 13.49 29.71 7.95
N GLY A 218 14.04 29.94 6.76
CA GLY A 218 13.58 29.27 5.54
C GLY A 218 13.78 27.76 5.59
N VAL A 219 14.92 27.27 6.09
CA VAL A 219 15.17 25.82 6.24
C VAL A 219 14.17 25.19 7.22
N VAL A 220 14.02 25.80 8.40
CA VAL A 220 13.11 25.29 9.44
C VAL A 220 11.68 25.23 8.91
N LEU A 221 11.23 26.26 8.20
CA LEU A 221 9.89 26.32 7.65
C LEU A 221 9.67 25.31 6.52
N THR A 222 10.63 25.14 5.60
CA THR A 222 10.56 24.09 4.56
C THR A 222 10.44 22.69 5.18
N VAL A 223 11.30 22.36 6.14
CA VAL A 223 11.28 21.05 6.82
C VAL A 223 9.94 20.83 7.51
N PHE A 224 9.44 21.83 8.25
CA PHE A 224 8.14 21.76 8.91
C PHE A 224 7.01 21.48 7.91
N LEU A 225 6.94 22.22 6.81
CA LEU A 225 5.90 22.04 5.79
C LEU A 225 5.96 20.65 5.17
N TYR A 226 7.17 20.18 4.81
CA TYR A 226 7.35 18.87 4.21
C TYR A 226 6.97 17.74 5.17
N VAL A 227 7.26 17.88 6.47
CA VAL A 227 6.79 16.92 7.49
C VAL A 227 5.27 16.90 7.56
N VAL A 228 4.61 18.07 7.66
CA VAL A 228 3.15 18.16 7.73
C VAL A 228 2.49 17.56 6.47
N LEU A 229 3.00 17.90 5.29
CA LEU A 229 2.52 17.37 4.01
C LEU A 229 2.74 15.86 3.90
N SER A 230 3.89 15.35 4.34
CA SER A 230 4.18 13.92 4.37
C SER A 230 3.24 13.17 5.32
N VAL A 231 2.95 13.73 6.49
CA VAL A 231 1.98 13.16 7.45
C VAL A 231 0.58 13.13 6.84
N LEU A 232 0.17 14.19 6.14
CA LEU A 232 -1.10 14.22 5.41
C LEU A 232 -1.14 13.11 4.34
N SER A 233 -0.09 12.99 3.52
CA SER A 233 0.03 11.96 2.49
C SER A 233 -0.02 10.55 3.07
N LEU A 234 0.71 10.32 4.17
CA LEU A 234 0.71 9.05 4.89
C LEU A 234 -0.67 8.74 5.44
N THR A 235 -1.41 9.73 5.94
CA THR A 235 -2.76 9.56 6.46
C THR A 235 -3.72 9.13 5.33
N ILE A 236 -3.69 9.82 4.18
CA ILE A 236 -4.51 9.47 3.01
C ILE A 236 -4.17 8.05 2.54
N MET A 237 -2.87 7.74 2.41
CA MET A 237 -2.40 6.42 2.02
C MET A 237 -2.83 5.34 3.01
N PHE A 238 -2.71 5.59 4.30
CA PHE A 238 -3.08 4.65 5.36
C PHE A 238 -4.58 4.33 5.32
N LEU A 239 -5.43 5.36 5.20
CA LEU A 239 -6.87 5.19 5.06
C LEU A 239 -7.21 4.38 3.79
N TYR A 240 -6.53 4.66 2.68
CA TYR A 240 -6.68 3.91 1.44
C TYR A 240 -6.29 2.43 1.61
N LEU A 241 -5.11 2.15 2.16
CA LEU A 241 -4.59 0.81 2.35
C LEU A 241 -5.51 -0.03 3.21
N LEU A 242 -6.00 0.51 4.33
CA LEU A 242 -6.91 -0.23 5.20
C LEU A 242 -8.26 -0.44 4.55
N ARG A 243 -8.92 0.63 4.08
CA ARG A 243 -10.34 0.55 3.72
C ARG A 243 -10.62 0.08 2.30
N PHE A 244 -9.73 0.35 1.35
CA PHE A 244 -10.05 0.26 -0.08
C PHE A 244 -9.10 -0.61 -0.90
N HIS A 245 -7.87 -0.80 -0.44
CA HIS A 245 -6.89 -1.65 -1.14
C HIS A 245 -7.34 -3.11 -1.14
N ASN A 246 -7.30 -3.75 -2.33
CA ASN A 246 -7.78 -5.11 -2.57
C ASN A 246 -9.14 -5.43 -1.91
N ASP A 247 -10.11 -4.53 -2.06
CA ASP A 247 -11.47 -4.67 -1.49
C ASP A 247 -11.51 -4.82 0.03
N GLY A 248 -10.56 -4.19 0.75
CA GLY A 248 -10.52 -4.18 2.21
C GLY A 248 -9.89 -5.43 2.82
N ARG A 249 -9.28 -6.32 2.02
CA ARG A 249 -8.51 -7.46 2.52
C ARG A 249 -7.40 -7.05 3.49
N MET A 250 -6.82 -5.87 3.30
CA MET A 250 -5.83 -5.33 4.22
C MET A 250 -6.40 -4.98 5.61
N LEU A 251 -7.67 -4.57 5.71
CA LEU A 251 -8.33 -4.38 6.99
C LEU A 251 -8.51 -5.71 7.72
N ASP A 252 -8.89 -6.77 7.02
CA ASP A 252 -9.01 -8.12 7.59
C ASP A 252 -7.65 -8.59 8.15
N VAL A 253 -6.58 -8.43 7.37
CA VAL A 253 -5.21 -8.74 7.82
C VAL A 253 -4.82 -7.90 9.03
N TYR A 254 -5.08 -6.59 9.03
CA TYR A 254 -4.79 -5.70 10.14
C TYR A 254 -5.54 -6.09 11.42
N GLN A 255 -6.83 -6.41 11.31
CA GLN A 255 -7.65 -6.88 12.43
C GLN A 255 -7.12 -8.20 13.01
N ARG A 256 -6.72 -9.15 12.16
CA ARG A 256 -6.10 -10.41 12.58
C ARG A 256 -4.78 -10.21 13.34
N ILE A 257 -3.95 -9.26 12.91
CA ILE A 257 -2.66 -8.97 13.56
C ILE A 257 -2.85 -8.27 14.91
N THR A 258 -3.85 -7.39 15.01
CA THR A 258 -4.05 -6.50 16.16
C THR A 258 -4.92 -7.12 17.25
N ALA A 259 -5.78 -8.08 16.91
CA ALA A 259 -6.70 -8.68 17.88
C ALA A 259 -5.98 -9.44 19.01
N SER A 260 -6.61 -9.46 20.18
CA SER A 260 -6.20 -10.30 21.32
C SER A 260 -6.35 -11.79 20.98
N GLU A 261 -5.50 -12.61 21.59
CA GLU A 261 -5.62 -14.08 21.51
C GLU A 261 -7.01 -14.54 21.97
N GLY A 262 -7.63 -15.45 21.22
CA GLY A 262 -8.96 -15.99 21.52
C GLY A 262 -10.16 -15.14 21.06
N THR A 263 -9.93 -13.96 20.47
CA THR A 263 -11.03 -13.11 19.93
C THR A 263 -11.66 -13.70 18.67
N TYR A 264 -10.86 -14.42 17.88
CA TYR A 264 -11.32 -15.10 16.67
C TYR A 264 -11.27 -16.61 16.89
N PHE A 265 -12.35 -17.29 16.47
CA PHE A 265 -12.48 -18.75 16.54
C PHE A 265 -11.40 -19.46 15.69
N LEU A 266 -10.96 -18.83 14.59
CA LEU A 266 -9.91 -19.32 13.69
C LEU A 266 -8.97 -18.15 13.31
N PRO A 267 -7.93 -17.84 14.11
CA PRO A 267 -7.01 -16.75 13.80
C PRO A 267 -6.16 -17.01 12.54
N GLN A 268 -6.03 -18.27 12.14
CA GLN A 268 -5.31 -18.72 10.96
C GLN A 268 -6.27 -19.56 10.09
N ASP A 269 -7.10 -18.92 9.25
CA ASP A 269 -8.03 -19.56 8.27
C ASP A 269 -7.30 -20.37 7.16
N LEU A 270 -6.17 -20.99 7.46
CA LEU A 270 -5.48 -21.89 6.55
C LEU A 270 -5.91 -23.34 6.77
N GLU A 271 -6.72 -23.60 7.79
CA GLU A 271 -7.26 -24.92 8.11
C GLU A 271 -8.69 -25.03 7.60
N VAL A 272 -8.85 -25.75 6.49
CA VAL A 272 -10.16 -26.11 5.93
C VAL A 272 -10.36 -27.58 6.23
N SER A 273 -11.52 -27.94 6.80
CA SER A 273 -11.84 -29.35 7.01
C SER A 273 -11.88 -30.09 5.66
N ASN A 274 -11.56 -31.38 5.61
CA ASN A 274 -11.63 -32.13 4.35
C ASN A 274 -13.02 -32.07 3.71
N GLN A 275 -14.08 -32.02 4.51
CA GLN A 275 -15.46 -31.90 4.03
C GLN A 275 -15.72 -30.54 3.37
N GLU A 276 -15.30 -29.44 4.01
CA GLU A 276 -15.40 -28.09 3.42
C GLU A 276 -14.53 -27.95 2.18
N LEU A 277 -13.34 -28.56 2.18
CA LEU A 277 -12.45 -28.56 1.01
C LEU A 277 -13.13 -29.27 -0.16
N SER A 278 -13.72 -30.44 0.06
CA SER A 278 -14.49 -31.17 -0.95
C SER A 278 -15.69 -30.35 -1.45
N TYR A 279 -16.40 -29.66 -0.55
CA TYR A 279 -17.52 -28.79 -0.92
C TYR A 279 -17.06 -27.60 -1.77
N ILE A 280 -15.98 -26.92 -1.38
CA ILE A 280 -15.42 -25.77 -2.09
C ILE A 280 -14.91 -26.19 -3.48
N VAL A 281 -14.22 -27.33 -3.58
CA VAL A 281 -13.74 -27.88 -4.86
C VAL A 281 -14.92 -28.18 -5.79
N LYS A 282 -15.94 -28.90 -5.31
CA LYS A 282 -17.15 -29.18 -6.10
C LYS A 282 -17.86 -27.91 -6.56
N LYS A 283 -17.99 -26.91 -5.66
CA LYS A 283 -18.60 -25.62 -5.99
C LYS A 283 -17.78 -24.83 -7.02
N ALA A 284 -16.45 -24.89 -6.94
CA ALA A 284 -15.56 -24.23 -7.89
C ALA A 284 -15.56 -24.90 -9.27
N GLU A 285 -15.69 -26.23 -9.34
CA GLU A 285 -15.84 -26.98 -10.61
C GLU A 285 -17.17 -26.71 -11.31
N GLN A 286 -18.22 -26.49 -10.52
CA GLN A 286 -19.55 -26.15 -11.00
C GLN A 286 -19.66 -24.71 -11.49
N TRP A 287 -18.66 -23.86 -11.22
CA TRP A 287 -18.65 -22.49 -11.71
C TRP A 287 -18.69 -22.44 -13.24
N ARG A 288 -19.57 -21.60 -13.78
CA ARG A 288 -19.70 -21.30 -15.21
C ARG A 288 -19.58 -19.80 -15.42
N GLY A 289 -18.72 -19.41 -16.36
CA GLY A 289 -18.63 -18.02 -16.82
C GLY A 289 -19.85 -17.63 -17.65
N TYR A 290 -20.01 -16.33 -17.89
CA TYR A 290 -21.11 -15.75 -18.70
C TYR A 290 -21.23 -16.38 -20.10
N ASN A 291 -20.11 -16.81 -20.68
CA ASN A 291 -20.03 -17.50 -21.99
C ASN A 291 -19.86 -19.03 -21.89
N GLY A 292 -20.17 -19.65 -20.74
CA GLY A 292 -20.08 -21.11 -20.56
C GLY A 292 -18.68 -21.65 -20.23
N GLU A 293 -17.71 -20.77 -19.97
CA GLU A 293 -16.34 -21.15 -19.60
C GLU A 293 -16.28 -21.96 -18.30
N ARG A 294 -15.40 -22.97 -18.25
CA ARG A 294 -15.11 -23.77 -17.05
C ARG A 294 -13.70 -23.49 -16.54
N ARG A 295 -13.52 -23.44 -15.22
CA ARG A 295 -12.20 -23.32 -14.58
C ARG A 295 -11.67 -24.70 -14.17
N LYS A 296 -10.38 -24.96 -14.38
CA LYS A 296 -9.70 -26.13 -13.79
C LYS A 296 -9.35 -25.82 -12.33
N VAL A 297 -9.72 -26.71 -11.43
CA VAL A 297 -9.41 -26.61 -10.01
C VAL A 297 -8.29 -27.60 -9.68
N MET A 298 -7.23 -27.13 -9.02
CA MET A 298 -6.16 -27.99 -8.50
C MET A 298 -6.01 -27.74 -7.00
N GLY A 299 -6.32 -28.76 -6.19
CA GLY A 299 -6.13 -28.75 -4.75
C GLY A 299 -4.79 -29.35 -4.37
N TYR A 300 -4.10 -28.72 -3.42
CA TYR A 300 -2.85 -29.26 -2.90
C TYR A 300 -2.84 -29.18 -1.37
N GLN A 301 -2.66 -30.32 -0.71
CA GLN A 301 -2.44 -30.39 0.72
C GLN A 301 -0.94 -30.40 1.02
N ARG A 302 -0.51 -29.64 2.03
CA ARG A 302 0.86 -29.69 2.54
C ARG A 302 0.82 -30.33 3.92
N ALA A 303 1.19 -31.61 3.99
CA ALA A 303 1.39 -32.29 5.26
C ALA A 303 2.70 -31.80 5.90
N SER A 304 2.74 -31.64 7.22
CA SER A 304 3.90 -31.16 7.98
C SER A 304 5.10 -32.11 7.96
N LEU A 305 4.92 -33.35 7.50
CA LEU A 305 5.99 -34.27 7.15
C LEU A 305 5.68 -34.94 5.80
N GLY A 306 6.45 -34.62 4.76
CA GLY A 306 6.41 -35.31 3.48
C GLY A 306 5.98 -34.46 2.30
N SER A 307 6.56 -34.77 1.15
CA SER A 307 6.36 -34.12 -0.15
C SER A 307 4.89 -33.80 -0.45
N PRO A 308 4.59 -32.66 -1.10
CA PRO A 308 3.21 -32.27 -1.41
C PRO A 308 2.50 -33.35 -2.24
N ARG A 309 1.43 -33.92 -1.69
CA ARG A 309 0.55 -34.84 -2.42
C ARG A 309 -0.47 -34.02 -3.23
N VAL A 310 -0.60 -34.34 -4.51
CA VAL A 310 -1.70 -33.86 -5.36
C VAL A 310 -2.91 -34.73 -5.02
N LEU A 311 -3.97 -34.14 -4.47
CA LEU A 311 -5.17 -34.89 -4.08
C LEU A 311 -6.12 -35.12 -5.25
N CYS A 312 -6.20 -34.19 -6.21
CA CYS A 312 -7.05 -34.35 -7.37
C CYS A 312 -6.37 -33.75 -8.60
N ASN A 313 -6.15 -34.58 -9.62
CA ASN A 313 -5.79 -34.17 -10.96
C ASN A 313 -6.92 -34.61 -11.88
N SER A 314 -7.71 -33.68 -12.42
CA SER A 314 -8.73 -34.02 -13.40
C SER A 314 -8.09 -34.31 -14.76
N ARG A 315 -7.54 -35.52 -14.89
CA ARG A 315 -7.38 -36.23 -16.16
C ARG A 315 -7.83 -37.67 -15.99
N SER A 316 -9.05 -37.93 -16.43
CA SER A 316 -9.53 -39.18 -17.04
C SER A 316 -10.78 -38.73 -17.84
N SER A 317 -11.06 -39.06 -19.11
CA SER A 317 -10.71 -40.19 -19.96
C SER A 317 -10.56 -41.49 -19.18
N GLY A 318 -11.71 -41.94 -18.66
CA GLY A 318 -11.98 -43.34 -18.36
C GLY A 318 -11.37 -43.88 -17.07
N GLY A 319 -12.25 -44.34 -16.17
CA GLY A 319 -11.94 -45.41 -15.22
C GLY A 319 -11.40 -44.98 -13.85
N GLU A 320 -12.18 -45.32 -12.83
CA GLU A 320 -11.84 -45.46 -11.41
C GLU A 320 -11.49 -44.21 -10.58
N GLU A 321 -12.49 -43.76 -9.82
CA GLU A 321 -12.36 -42.89 -8.66
C GLU A 321 -11.95 -43.74 -7.44
N THR A 322 -10.80 -43.43 -6.84
CA THR A 322 -10.51 -43.76 -5.44
C THR A 322 -10.24 -42.46 -4.69
N CYS A 323 -11.08 -42.16 -3.70
CA CYS A 323 -10.88 -41.11 -2.69
C CYS A 323 -9.85 -41.54 -1.64
#